data_AF-A0A0G1TMI0-F1
#
_entry.id   AF-A0A0G1TMI0-F1
#
_cell.length_a   1.000
_cell.length_b   1.000
_cell.length_c   1.000
_cell.angle_alpha   90.00
_cell.angle_beta   90.00
_cell.angle_gamma   90.00
#
_symmetry.space_group_name_H-M   'P 1'
#
loop_
_entity.id
_entity.type
_entity.pdbx_description
1 polymer ?
#
loop_
_entity_poly.entity_id
_entity_poly.type
_entity_poly.pdbx_seq_one_letter_code
_entity_poly.pdbx_strand_id
1 'polypeptide(L)'
;DACTTDTCDATAGCEHAPVDCDDGNVCTDDSCDAAIGCVYTANANDCNDSNACTKDDACVDGSCVGAEVLCGDKNLCTDESCDPTTGCVYKAVNCDDGDPWTIDFCKPDGGCRCYC
;
A
#
# COMPACT_ATOMS: atom_id res chain seq x y z
N ASP A 1 -6.38 20.62 31.58
CA ASP A 1 -6.35 19.13 31.43
C ASP A 1 -5.42 18.84 30.25
N ALA A 2 -4.74 17.69 30.14
CA ALA A 2 -3.92 17.40 28.94
C ALA A 2 -4.75 17.38 27.64
N CYS A 3 -6.06 17.18 27.78
CA CYS A 3 -7.03 17.17 26.69
C CYS A 3 -7.72 18.51 26.44
N THR A 4 -7.30 19.59 27.11
CA THR A 4 -7.83 20.92 26.87
C THR A 4 -6.71 21.94 26.73
N THR A 5 -6.85 22.81 25.72
CA THR A 5 -6.06 24.03 25.65
C THR A 5 -6.86 25.13 26.33
N ASP A 6 -6.34 25.57 27.48
CA ASP A 6 -7.00 26.56 28.32
C ASP A 6 -6.40 27.93 28.03
N THR A 7 -7.22 28.88 27.57
CA THR A 7 -6.82 30.26 27.31
C THR A 7 -7.67 31.19 28.15
N CYS A 8 -7.07 32.25 28.71
CA CYS A 8 -7.82 33.25 29.47
C CYS A 8 -7.68 34.61 28.81
N ASP A 9 -8.81 35.18 28.41
CA ASP A 9 -8.94 36.52 27.90
C ASP A 9 -9.54 37.45 28.98
N ALA A 10 -9.01 38.67 29.08
CA ALA A 10 -9.44 39.64 30.09
C ALA A 10 -10.91 40.09 29.94
N THR A 11 -11.52 39.83 28.79
CA THR A 11 -12.88 40.21 28.42
C THR A 11 -13.81 39.00 28.28
N ALA A 12 -13.36 37.92 27.65
CA ALA A 12 -14.15 36.71 27.41
C ALA A 12 -14.10 35.69 28.56
N GLY A 13 -13.14 35.82 29.50
CA GLY A 13 -12.93 34.86 30.58
C GLY A 13 -12.02 33.71 30.15
N CYS A 14 -12.05 32.60 30.89
CA CYS A 14 -11.26 31.41 30.55
C CYS A 14 -12.05 30.44 29.68
N GLU A 15 -11.50 30.13 28.51
CA GLU A 15 -12.01 29.18 27.54
C GLU A 15 -11.20 27.88 27.62
N HIS A 16 -11.88 26.74 27.44
CA HIS A 16 -11.25 25.41 27.46
C HIS A 16 -11.62 24.73 26.14
N ALA A 17 -10.69 24.69 25.19
CA ALA A 17 -10.92 24.06 23.90
C ALA A 17 -10.40 22.61 23.95
N PRO A 18 -11.18 21.60 23.53
CA PRO A 18 -10.68 20.24 23.39
C PRO A 18 -9.45 20.19 22.49
N VAL A 19 -8.44 19.40 22.88
CA VAL A 19 -7.30 19.08 22.02
C VAL A 19 -7.78 18.14 20.91
N ASP A 20 -7.39 18.45 19.68
CA ASP A 20 -7.56 17.54 18.55
C ASP A 20 -6.42 16.52 18.56
N CYS A 21 -6.78 15.25 18.66
CA CYS A 21 -5.84 14.13 18.68
C CYS A 21 -5.90 13.31 17.40
N ASP A 22 -6.56 13.77 16.34
CA ASP A 22 -6.52 13.08 15.04
C ASP A 22 -5.08 13.09 14.49
N ASP A 23 -4.47 11.91 14.34
CA ASP A 23 -3.13 11.77 13.73
C ASP A 23 -3.18 11.52 12.21
N GLY A 24 -4.38 11.42 11.65
CA GLY A 24 -4.64 11.16 10.24
C GLY A 24 -4.40 9.71 9.82
N ASN A 25 -4.12 8.79 10.74
CA ASN A 25 -3.90 7.38 10.45
C ASN A 25 -5.18 6.57 10.64
N VAL A 26 -5.73 6.05 9.54
CA VAL A 26 -6.92 5.18 9.57
C VAL A 26 -6.73 3.91 10.41
N CYS A 27 -5.48 3.50 10.64
CA CYS A 27 -5.12 2.32 11.42
C CYS A 27 -4.94 2.58 12.91
N THR A 28 -5.28 3.77 13.40
CA THR A 28 -5.34 4.07 14.82
C THR A 28 -6.72 4.55 15.23
N ASP A 29 -7.11 4.16 16.43
CA ASP A 29 -8.22 4.76 17.15
C ASP A 29 -7.65 5.86 18.06
N ASP A 30 -8.00 7.10 17.72
CA ASP A 30 -7.45 8.28 18.36
C ASP A 30 -8.30 8.69 19.55
N SER A 31 -7.64 8.92 20.68
CA SER A 31 -8.30 9.32 21.91
C SER A 31 -7.42 10.28 22.69
N CYS A 32 -8.04 11.07 23.57
CA CYS A 32 -7.30 11.90 24.49
C CYS A 32 -7.46 11.38 25.92
N ASP A 33 -6.35 10.97 26.52
CA ASP A 33 -6.27 10.62 27.93
C ASP A 33 -5.93 11.87 28.76
N ALA A 34 -6.74 12.17 29.77
CA ALA A 34 -6.62 13.41 30.54
C ALA A 34 -5.28 13.55 31.31
N ALA A 35 -4.56 12.45 31.55
CA ALA A 35 -3.28 12.44 32.24
C ALA A 35 -2.08 12.41 31.29
N ILE A 36 -2.21 11.73 30.15
CA ILE A 36 -1.11 11.44 29.21
C ILE A 36 -1.16 12.35 27.98
N GLY A 37 -2.34 12.83 27.59
CA GLY A 37 -2.59 13.55 26.33
C GLY A 37 -3.08 12.61 25.23
N CYS A 38 -2.73 12.90 23.98
CA CYS A 38 -3.17 12.09 22.84
C CYS A 38 -2.60 10.66 22.89
N VAL A 39 -3.47 9.69 22.62
CA VAL A 39 -3.18 8.26 22.58
C VAL A 39 -3.74 7.68 21.28
N TYR A 40 -2.89 6.96 20.56
CA TYR A 40 -3.18 6.36 19.26
C TYR A 40 -3.09 4.85 19.39
N THR A 41 -4.23 4.15 19.38
CA THR A 41 -4.27 2.70 19.58
C THR A 41 -4.43 2.00 18.24
N ALA A 42 -3.51 1.10 17.89
CA ALA A 42 -3.61 0.33 16.65
C ALA A 42 -4.94 -0.44 16.59
N ASN A 43 -5.67 -0.29 15.49
CA ASN A 43 -6.90 -1.01 15.21
C ASN A 43 -6.68 -2.08 14.11
N ALA A 44 -7.73 -2.84 13.79
CA ALA A 44 -7.71 -3.92 12.81
C ALA A 44 -8.76 -3.72 11.70
N ASN A 45 -9.10 -2.46 11.42
CA ASN A 45 -10.11 -2.12 10.42
C ASN A 45 -9.57 -2.30 8.99
N ASP A 46 -10.49 -2.33 8.02
CA ASP A 46 -10.14 -2.28 6.60
C ASP A 46 -9.48 -0.93 6.27
N CYS A 47 -8.50 -0.96 5.38
CA CYS A 47 -7.78 0.23 4.95
C CYS A 47 -7.39 0.11 3.47
N ASN A 48 -6.58 1.05 2.97
CA ASN A 48 -6.02 0.99 1.62
C ASN A 48 -4.55 1.41 1.67
N ASP A 49 -3.64 0.49 1.34
CA ASP A 49 -2.18 0.74 1.40
C ASP A 49 -1.67 1.46 0.13
N SER A 50 -2.58 1.77 -0.79
CA SER A 50 -2.34 2.41 -2.09
C SER A 50 -1.39 1.64 -3.02
N ASN A 51 -1.19 0.35 -2.77
CA ASN A 51 -0.35 -0.51 -3.57
C ASN A 51 -1.21 -1.46 -4.41
N ALA A 52 -1.20 -1.29 -5.73
CA ALA A 52 -1.94 -2.14 -6.66
C ALA A 52 -1.42 -3.60 -6.70
N CYS A 53 -0.29 -3.88 -6.05
CA CYS A 53 0.31 -5.20 -5.93
C CYS A 53 -0.09 -5.95 -4.66
N THR A 54 -0.92 -5.34 -3.83
CA THR A 54 -1.49 -5.96 -2.64
C THR A 54 -3.00 -5.98 -2.75
N LYS A 55 -3.62 -6.82 -1.92
CA LYS A 55 -5.06 -6.96 -1.80
C LYS A 55 -5.42 -7.32 -0.37
N ASP A 56 -6.72 -7.26 -0.07
CA ASP A 56 -7.24 -7.62 1.24
C ASP A 56 -6.57 -6.77 2.35
N ASP A 57 -6.37 -5.48 2.06
CA ASP A 57 -5.68 -4.51 2.91
C ASP A 57 -6.38 -4.34 4.26
N ALA A 58 -5.60 -4.47 5.33
CA ALA A 58 -6.07 -4.34 6.70
C ALA A 58 -5.03 -3.67 7.58
N CYS A 59 -5.51 -3.02 8.63
CA CYS A 59 -4.66 -2.44 9.64
C CYS A 59 -4.00 -3.54 10.49
N VAL A 60 -2.67 -3.50 10.54
CA VAL A 60 -1.85 -4.40 11.36
C VAL A 60 -0.80 -3.54 12.06
N ASP A 61 -0.79 -3.58 13.39
CA ASP A 61 0.17 -2.84 14.22
C ASP A 61 0.27 -1.34 13.88
N GLY A 62 -0.88 -0.72 13.56
CA GLY A 62 -0.98 0.72 13.25
C GLY A 62 -0.54 1.10 11.83
N SER A 63 -0.30 0.12 10.96
CA SER A 63 0.01 0.34 9.54
C SER A 63 -0.99 -0.37 8.65
N CYS A 64 -1.35 0.25 7.52
CA CYS A 64 -2.15 -0.41 6.51
C CYS A 64 -1.28 -1.35 5.68
N VAL A 65 -1.61 -2.64 5.66
CA VAL A 65 -0.85 -3.67 4.94
C VAL A 65 -1.81 -4.58 4.17
N GLY A 66 -1.48 -4.90 2.93
CA GLY A 66 -2.18 -5.94 2.17
C GLY A 66 -1.34 -7.18 1.90
N ALA A 67 -1.99 -8.22 1.40
CA ALA A 67 -1.37 -9.46 0.97
C ALA A 67 -0.91 -9.37 -0.49
N GLU A 68 0.32 -9.82 -0.78
CA GLU A 68 0.89 -9.75 -2.13
C GLU A 68 0.04 -10.49 -3.17
N VAL A 69 -0.15 -9.82 -4.31
CA VAL A 69 -0.77 -10.38 -5.51
C VAL A 69 0.28 -11.10 -6.35
N LEU A 70 -0.02 -12.35 -6.71
CA LEU A 70 0.78 -13.10 -7.68
C LEU A 70 0.38 -12.72 -9.10
N CYS A 71 1.28 -12.04 -9.80
CA CYS A 71 1.10 -11.61 -11.19
C CYS A 71 1.43 -12.69 -12.24
N GLY A 72 1.35 -13.98 -11.90
CA GLY A 72 1.67 -15.04 -12.85
C GLY A 72 0.53 -15.30 -13.83
N ASP A 73 0.76 -15.18 -15.14
CA ASP A 73 -0.25 -15.46 -16.18
C ASP A 73 -0.06 -16.83 -16.85
N LYS A 74 0.97 -17.58 -16.44
CA LYS A 74 1.35 -18.90 -16.99
C LYS A 74 1.85 -18.82 -18.43
N ASN A 75 2.19 -17.64 -18.91
CA ASN A 75 2.81 -17.44 -20.21
C ASN A 75 4.32 -17.29 -20.03
N LEU A 76 5.07 -18.32 -20.43
CA LEU A 76 6.54 -18.31 -20.39
C LEU A 76 7.17 -17.27 -21.34
N CYS A 77 6.36 -16.57 -22.13
CA CYS A 77 6.76 -15.50 -23.03
C CYS A 77 6.58 -14.11 -22.45
N THR A 78 6.25 -14.02 -21.18
CA THR A 78 6.12 -12.74 -20.48
C THR A 78 6.93 -12.78 -19.20
N ASP A 79 7.76 -11.76 -19.00
CA ASP A 79 8.30 -11.44 -17.69
C ASP A 79 7.19 -10.76 -16.89
N GLU A 80 6.86 -11.37 -15.77
CA GLU A 80 5.80 -10.93 -14.87
C GLU A 80 6.42 -10.06 -13.77
N SER A 81 5.88 -8.87 -13.60
CA SER A 81 6.27 -7.98 -12.51
C SER A 81 5.03 -7.29 -11.97
N CYS A 82 5.15 -6.70 -10.79
CA CYS A 82 4.08 -5.88 -10.25
C CYS A 82 4.59 -4.46 -10.01
N ASP A 83 3.89 -3.51 -10.61
CA ASP A 83 4.11 -2.08 -10.42
C ASP A 83 3.14 -1.57 -9.35
N PRO A 84 3.60 -0.93 -8.27
CA PRO A 84 2.73 -0.53 -7.16
C PRO A 84 1.61 0.44 -7.54
N THR A 85 1.73 1.13 -8.67
CA THR A 85 0.75 2.13 -9.12
C THR A 85 -0.26 1.54 -10.10
N THR A 86 0.20 0.63 -10.97
CA THR A 86 -0.57 0.12 -12.11
C THR A 86 -0.97 -1.36 -11.97
N GLY A 87 -0.38 -2.08 -11.02
CA GLY A 87 -0.64 -3.49 -10.74
C GLY A 87 0.24 -4.41 -11.59
N CYS A 88 -0.29 -5.57 -11.96
CA CYS A 88 0.47 -6.57 -12.71
C CYS A 88 0.85 -6.08 -14.11
N VAL A 89 2.14 -6.16 -14.41
CA VAL A 89 2.74 -5.79 -15.69
C VAL A 89 3.36 -7.03 -16.33
N TYR A 90 3.02 -7.27 -17.59
CA TYR A 90 3.46 -8.42 -18.38
C TYR A 90 4.27 -7.93 -19.56
N LYS A 91 5.59 -8.11 -19.51
CA LYS A 91 6.48 -7.67 -20.57
C LYS A 91 6.87 -8.85 -21.45
N ALA A 92 6.63 -8.76 -22.74
CA ALA A 92 7.02 -9.81 -23.68
C ALA A 92 8.54 -10.09 -23.58
N VAL A 93 8.89 -11.36 -23.40
CA VAL A 93 10.26 -11.85 -23.43
C VAL A 93 10.79 -11.72 -24.85
N ASN A 94 12.01 -11.19 -24.98
CA ASN A 94 12.71 -11.18 -26.26
C ASN A 94 13.41 -12.53 -26.46
N CYS A 95 13.02 -13.26 -27.50
CA CYS A 95 13.60 -14.55 -27.85
C CYS A 95 14.64 -14.48 -28.97
N ASP A 96 14.91 -13.29 -29.51
CA ASP A 96 15.93 -13.06 -30.54
C ASP A 96 17.32 -13.45 -29.99
N ASP A 97 17.93 -14.47 -30.59
CA ASP A 97 19.27 -14.95 -30.25
C ASP A 97 20.38 -14.31 -31.12
N GLY A 98 19.99 -13.43 -32.04
CA GLY A 98 20.87 -12.72 -32.95
C GLY A 98 21.32 -13.52 -34.16
N ASP A 99 20.81 -14.74 -34.38
CA ASP A 99 21.08 -15.53 -35.58
C ASP A 99 20.03 -15.23 -36.68
N PRO A 100 20.43 -14.62 -37.81
CA PRO A 100 19.49 -14.31 -38.89
C PRO A 100 18.99 -15.55 -39.66
N TRP A 101 19.53 -16.74 -39.39
CA TRP A 101 19.15 -17.99 -40.03
C TRP A 101 18.16 -18.82 -39.21
N THR A 102 17.83 -18.40 -37.98
CA THR A 102 16.79 -18.99 -37.16
C THR A 102 15.53 -18.13 -37.19
N ILE A 103 14.38 -18.78 -37.00
CA ILE A 103 13.14 -18.07 -36.69
C ILE A 103 12.95 -18.14 -35.18
N ASP A 104 12.97 -16.97 -34.54
CA ASP A 104 12.74 -16.81 -33.12
C ASP A 104 11.25 -16.61 -32.85
N PHE A 105 10.69 -17.46 -32.02
CA PHE A 105 9.31 -17.34 -31.61
C PHE A 105 9.16 -17.81 -30.18
N CYS A 106 8.23 -17.18 -29.48
CA CYS A 106 7.89 -17.59 -28.14
C CYS A 106 6.58 -18.38 -28.14
N LYS A 107 6.57 -19.51 -27.43
CA LYS A 107 5.36 -20.31 -27.17
C LYS A 107 4.94 -20.13 -25.71
N PRO A 108 3.69 -19.71 -25.44
CA PRO A 108 3.25 -19.46 -24.06
C PRO A 108 3.44 -20.63 -23.09
N ASP A 109 3.35 -21.86 -23.61
CA ASP A 109 3.52 -23.12 -22.89
C ASP A 109 4.94 -23.72 -22.98
N GLY A 110 5.81 -23.14 -23.81
CA GLY A 110 7.13 -23.72 -24.15
C GLY A 110 8.31 -22.77 -24.08
N GLY A 111 8.09 -21.48 -23.79
CA GLY A 111 9.11 -20.44 -23.75
C GLY A 111 9.71 -20.12 -25.13
N CYS A 112 10.88 -19.48 -25.11
CA CYS A 112 11.64 -19.16 -26.32
C CYS A 112 12.12 -20.44 -27.02
N ARG A 113 11.84 -20.53 -28.31
CA ARG A 113 12.34 -21.59 -29.18
C ARG A 113 12.82 -21.00 -30.49
N CYS A 114 13.83 -21.63 -31.06
CA CYS A 114 14.38 -21.32 -32.37
C CYS A 114 14.22 -22.57 -33.26
N TYR A 115 13.81 -22.39 -34.53
CA TYR A 115 13.87 -23.45 -35.53
C TYR A 115 14.53 -22.96 -36.83
N CYS A 116 15.19 -23.89 -37.51
CA CYS A 116 15.84 -23.69 -38.81
C CYS A 116 14.83 -23.63 -39.96
#